data_AF-A0A3C0ZZV1-F1
#
_entry.id   AF-A0A3C0ZZV1-F1
#
_cell.length_a   1.000
_cell.length_b   1.000
_cell.length_c   1.000
_cell.angle_alpha   90.00
_cell.angle_beta   90.00
_cell.angle_gamma   90.00
#
_symmetry.space_group_name_H-M   'P 1'
#
loop_
_entity.id
_entity.type
_entity.pdbx_description
1 polymer ?
#
loop_
_entity_poly.entity_id
_entity_poly.type
_entity_poly.pdbx_seq_one_letter_code
_entity_poly.pdbx_strand_id
1 'polypeptide(L)'
;TDPYQPLEREYRLSRACLEISQEYPQFPVSILTKSTLVLRDLDVLSQIEHLEVAFTITGLDEGARRVFEPQASPTRARLEALARLSEAGLKTWAFFGPALPYISDGEKEIEALFRELKEAGVKRVLVDSLNLKGAMWGRVKRAISIHYPDLLEVYRLLAADRKAYSSLLGERARRAAAKYGLECESCF
;
A
#
# COMPACT_ATOMS: atom_id res chain seq x y z
N THR A 1 -1.83 -1.73 12.36
CA THR A 1 -1.48 -3.14 12.09
C THR A 1 -2.34 -3.63 10.95
N ASP A 2 -1.93 -4.67 10.20
CA ASP A 2 -2.75 -5.24 9.12
C ASP A 2 -3.90 -6.09 9.73
N PRO A 3 -5.18 -5.86 9.36
CA PRO A 3 -6.30 -6.64 9.89
C PRO A 3 -6.38 -8.08 9.33
N TYR A 4 -5.76 -8.34 8.17
CA TYR A 4 -5.83 -9.63 7.47
C TYR A 4 -4.52 -10.42 7.50
N GLN A 5 -3.91 -10.49 8.70
CA GLN A 5 -2.76 -11.34 8.97
C GLN A 5 -3.07 -12.82 8.73
N PRO A 6 -2.06 -13.71 8.56
CA PRO A 6 -2.30 -15.13 8.29
C PRO A 6 -3.26 -15.83 9.28
N LEU A 7 -3.20 -15.47 10.56
CA LEU A 7 -4.07 -16.01 11.62
C LEU A 7 -5.55 -15.62 11.46
N GLU A 8 -5.85 -14.55 10.72
CA GLU A 8 -7.23 -14.12 10.45
C GLU A 8 -8.02 -15.17 9.65
N ARG A 9 -7.34 -16.10 8.96
CA ARG A 9 -8.00 -17.23 8.28
C ARG A 9 -8.77 -18.13 9.25
N GLU A 10 -8.26 -18.28 10.46
CA GLU A 10 -8.82 -19.14 11.50
C GLU A 10 -9.73 -18.33 12.44
N TYR A 11 -9.21 -17.24 13.01
CA TYR A 11 -9.91 -16.54 14.09
C TYR A 11 -11.07 -15.65 13.62
N ARG A 12 -11.07 -15.20 12.35
CA ARG A 12 -12.12 -14.36 11.76
C ARG A 12 -12.44 -13.11 12.60
N LEU A 13 -11.45 -12.52 13.28
CA LEU A 13 -11.65 -11.40 14.20
C LEU A 13 -12.03 -10.13 13.43
N SER A 14 -11.35 -9.88 12.31
CA SER A 14 -11.67 -8.74 11.45
C SER A 14 -13.10 -8.87 10.91
N ARG A 15 -13.51 -10.08 10.53
CA ARG A 15 -14.88 -10.32 10.10
C ARG A 15 -15.90 -10.06 11.22
N ALA A 16 -15.66 -10.56 12.43
CA ALA A 16 -16.56 -10.32 13.57
C ALA A 16 -16.69 -8.81 13.87
N CYS A 17 -15.60 -8.05 13.78
CA CYS A 17 -15.65 -6.59 13.89
C CYS A 17 -16.47 -5.93 12.77
N LEU A 18 -16.40 -6.45 11.54
CA LEU A 18 -17.18 -5.95 10.40
C LEU A 18 -18.67 -6.26 10.56
N GLU A 19 -19.02 -7.45 11.04
CA GLU A 19 -20.40 -7.85 11.35
C GLU A 19 -21.00 -6.93 12.44
N ILE A 20 -20.24 -6.61 13.48
CA ILE A 20 -20.67 -5.60 14.48
C ILE A 20 -20.82 -4.23 13.82
N SER A 21 -19.90 -3.84 12.94
CA SER A 21 -19.93 -2.51 12.30
C SER A 21 -21.17 -2.32 11.41
N GLN A 22 -21.75 -3.40 10.87
CA GLN A 22 -23.02 -3.37 10.15
C GLN A 22 -24.19 -2.90 11.04
N GLU A 23 -24.14 -3.19 12.34
CA GLU A 23 -25.17 -2.77 13.31
C GLU A 23 -25.07 -1.27 13.66
N TYR A 24 -23.96 -0.61 13.31
CA TYR A 24 -23.69 0.80 13.64
C TYR A 24 -23.27 1.63 12.41
N PRO A 25 -24.19 1.86 11.44
CA PRO A 25 -23.88 2.49 10.16
C PRO A 25 -23.32 3.92 10.26
N GLN A 26 -23.50 4.61 11.39
CA GLN A 26 -22.94 5.94 11.63
C GLN A 26 -21.41 5.97 11.70
N PHE A 27 -20.74 4.83 11.87
CA PHE A 27 -19.28 4.78 11.95
C PHE A 27 -18.67 4.33 10.61
N PRO A 28 -17.87 5.19 9.95
CA PRO A 28 -17.19 4.79 8.73
C PRO A 28 -16.11 3.75 9.01
N VAL A 29 -15.96 2.79 8.09
CA VAL A 29 -14.94 1.75 8.16
C VAL A 29 -13.93 1.96 7.03
N SER A 30 -12.65 2.00 7.37
CA SER A 30 -11.55 2.06 6.40
C SER A 30 -10.60 0.90 6.65
N ILE A 31 -10.39 0.07 5.63
CA ILE A 31 -9.50 -1.09 5.69
C ILE A 31 -8.26 -0.80 4.85
N LEU A 32 -7.08 -0.93 5.44
CA LEU A 32 -5.81 -0.96 4.71
C LEU A 32 -5.10 -2.29 4.97
N THR A 33 -4.81 -3.05 3.92
CA THR A 33 -4.18 -4.37 4.04
C THR A 33 -3.15 -4.66 2.94
N LYS A 34 -2.32 -5.68 3.14
CA LYS A 34 -1.44 -6.28 2.12
C LYS A 34 -1.90 -7.69 1.71
N SER A 35 -3.06 -8.12 2.20
CA SER A 35 -3.54 -9.50 2.11
C SER A 35 -4.82 -9.59 1.28
N THR A 36 -4.83 -10.46 0.28
CA THR A 36 -6.03 -10.74 -0.52
C THR A 36 -7.12 -11.49 0.25
N LEU A 37 -6.86 -11.89 1.51
CA LEU A 37 -7.83 -12.55 2.39
C LEU A 37 -9.09 -11.70 2.62
N VAL A 38 -8.99 -10.36 2.50
CA VAL A 38 -10.15 -9.45 2.58
C VAL A 38 -11.28 -9.83 1.61
N LEU A 39 -10.96 -10.45 0.48
CA LEU A 39 -11.97 -10.91 -0.49
C LEU A 39 -12.89 -12.02 0.07
N ARG A 40 -12.48 -12.73 1.12
CA ARG A 40 -13.34 -13.70 1.83
C ARG A 40 -14.59 -13.03 2.39
N ASP A 41 -14.44 -11.80 2.86
CA ASP A 41 -15.48 -11.08 3.61
C ASP A 41 -16.26 -10.11 2.72
N LEU A 42 -16.17 -10.26 1.39
CA LEU A 42 -16.88 -9.42 0.42
C LEU A 42 -18.39 -9.35 0.72
N ASP A 43 -18.97 -10.46 1.17
CA ASP A 43 -20.38 -10.55 1.54
C ASP A 43 -20.75 -9.61 2.70
N VAL A 44 -19.88 -9.49 3.70
CA VAL A 44 -20.06 -8.60 4.87
C VAL A 44 -19.72 -7.16 4.49
N LEU A 45 -18.64 -6.96 3.75
CA LEU A 45 -18.17 -5.65 3.30
C LEU A 45 -19.25 -4.91 2.49
N SER A 46 -19.94 -5.61 1.59
CA SER A 46 -20.99 -5.03 0.75
C SER A 46 -22.25 -4.56 1.50
N GLN A 47 -22.39 -4.88 2.80
CA GLN A 47 -23.53 -4.40 3.62
C GLN A 47 -23.18 -3.15 4.45
N ILE A 48 -21.93 -2.68 4.44
CA ILE A 48 -21.49 -1.53 5.22
C ILE A 48 -21.56 -0.27 4.33
N GLU A 49 -22.44 0.66 4.68
CA GLU A 49 -22.74 1.86 3.87
C GLU A 49 -21.52 2.78 3.66
N HIS A 50 -20.76 3.01 4.73
CA HIS A 50 -19.60 3.92 4.73
C HIS A 50 -18.28 3.14 4.83
N LEU A 51 -18.06 2.23 3.89
CA LEU A 51 -16.86 1.41 3.80
C LEU A 51 -15.92 1.88 2.68
N GLU A 52 -14.62 1.90 2.97
CA GLU A 52 -13.58 1.92 1.95
C GLU A 52 -12.50 0.86 2.21
N VAL A 53 -12.00 0.27 1.13
CA VAL A 53 -10.98 -0.79 1.18
C VAL A 53 -9.77 -0.38 0.36
N ALA A 54 -8.58 -0.61 0.91
CA ALA A 54 -7.34 -0.28 0.27
C ALA A 54 -6.27 -1.33 0.47
N PHE A 55 -5.37 -1.35 -0.52
CA PHE A 55 -4.17 -2.14 -0.47
C PHE A 55 -2.95 -1.24 -0.33
N THR A 56 -2.03 -1.66 0.54
CA THR A 56 -0.66 -1.16 0.48
C THR A 56 0.06 -1.81 -0.70
N ILE A 57 0.59 -0.99 -1.60
CA ILE A 57 1.42 -1.41 -2.74
C ILE A 57 2.75 -0.67 -2.66
N THR A 58 3.84 -1.38 -2.38
CA THR A 58 5.18 -0.76 -2.30
C THR A 58 5.79 -0.48 -3.67
N GLY A 59 5.34 -1.21 -4.70
CA GLY A 59 5.85 -1.15 -6.07
C GLY A 59 5.47 -2.42 -6.83
N LEU A 60 5.75 -2.46 -8.13
CA LEU A 60 5.44 -3.60 -9.00
C LEU A 60 6.51 -4.69 -8.99
N ASP A 61 7.70 -4.43 -8.45
CA ASP A 61 8.78 -5.42 -8.38
C ASP A 61 8.53 -6.49 -7.30
N GLU A 62 8.21 -7.71 -7.74
CA GLU A 62 8.05 -8.87 -6.87
C GLU A 62 9.34 -9.30 -6.15
N GLY A 63 10.51 -8.99 -6.71
CA GLY A 63 11.80 -9.20 -6.05
C GLY A 63 11.91 -8.36 -4.79
N ALA A 64 11.72 -7.04 -4.92
CA ALA A 64 11.65 -6.13 -3.79
C ALA A 64 10.56 -6.55 -2.78
N ARG A 65 9.36 -6.93 -3.25
CA ARG A 65 8.29 -7.42 -2.36
C ARG A 65 8.73 -8.63 -1.52
N ARG A 66 9.44 -9.60 -2.10
CA ARG A 66 9.96 -10.78 -1.37
C ARG A 66 10.97 -10.39 -0.29
N VAL A 67 11.76 -9.34 -0.52
CA VAL A 67 12.75 -8.85 0.45
C VAL A 67 12.09 -8.07 1.58
N PHE A 68 11.24 -7.09 1.26
CA PHE A 68 10.71 -6.14 2.24
C PHE A 68 9.37 -6.55 2.84
N GLU A 69 8.57 -7.36 2.14
CA GLU A 69 7.23 -7.75 2.56
C GLU A 69 6.94 -9.25 2.33
N PRO A 70 7.80 -10.19 2.75
CA PRO A 70 7.73 -11.60 2.33
C PRO A 70 6.38 -12.27 2.59
N GLN A 71 5.69 -11.89 3.66
CA GLN A 71 4.40 -12.46 4.09
C GLN A 71 3.17 -11.82 3.43
N ALA A 72 3.35 -10.70 2.71
CA ALA A 72 2.25 -10.06 2.00
C ALA A 72 1.85 -10.84 0.74
N SER A 73 0.63 -10.65 0.25
CA SER A 73 0.21 -11.21 -1.04
C SER A 73 1.07 -10.66 -2.18
N PRO A 74 1.22 -11.37 -3.31
CA PRO A 74 1.84 -10.82 -4.52
C PRO A 74 1.19 -9.50 -4.92
N THR A 75 1.96 -8.51 -5.36
CA THR A 75 1.47 -7.19 -5.80
C THR A 75 0.39 -7.34 -6.86
N ARG A 76 0.60 -8.23 -7.85
CA ARG A 76 -0.41 -8.47 -8.89
C ARG A 76 -1.75 -8.94 -8.32
N ALA A 77 -1.72 -9.85 -7.35
CA ALA A 77 -2.93 -10.33 -6.69
C ALA A 77 -3.63 -9.24 -5.86
N ARG A 78 -2.88 -8.28 -5.31
CA ARG A 78 -3.45 -7.11 -4.62
C ARG A 78 -4.16 -6.16 -5.60
N LEU A 79 -3.59 -5.95 -6.79
CA LEU A 79 -4.23 -5.15 -7.86
C LEU A 79 -5.50 -5.82 -8.38
N GLU A 80 -5.48 -7.14 -8.57
CA GLU A 80 -6.67 -7.91 -8.96
C GLU A 80 -7.75 -7.88 -7.86
N ALA A 81 -7.35 -7.92 -6.59
CA ALA A 81 -8.29 -7.75 -5.48
C ALA A 81 -8.92 -6.36 -5.47
N LEU A 82 -8.14 -5.30 -5.71
CA LEU A 82 -8.67 -3.93 -5.87
C LEU A 82 -9.70 -3.85 -7.00
N ALA A 83 -9.40 -4.44 -8.16
CA ALA A 83 -10.32 -4.48 -9.30
C ALA A 83 -11.64 -5.17 -8.92
N ARG A 84 -11.58 -6.35 -8.30
CA ARG A 84 -12.77 -7.09 -7.87
C ARG A 84 -13.61 -6.35 -6.83
N LEU A 85 -12.96 -5.67 -5.88
CA LEU A 85 -13.66 -4.85 -4.88
C LEU A 85 -14.34 -3.64 -5.54
N SER A 86 -13.67 -3.00 -6.50
CA SER A 86 -14.22 -1.88 -7.27
C SER A 86 -15.41 -2.31 -8.14
N GLU A 87 -15.32 -3.45 -8.83
CA GLU A 87 -16.40 -4.06 -9.62
C GLU A 87 -17.62 -4.43 -8.77
N ALA A 88 -17.40 -4.81 -7.50
CA ALA A 88 -18.46 -5.04 -6.53
C ALA A 88 -19.10 -3.75 -5.98
N GLY A 89 -18.69 -2.57 -6.48
CA GLY A 89 -19.22 -1.27 -6.08
C GLY A 89 -18.61 -0.67 -4.82
N LEU A 90 -17.59 -1.32 -4.22
CA LEU A 90 -16.95 -0.80 -3.02
C LEU A 90 -16.01 0.36 -3.37
N LYS A 91 -15.93 1.35 -2.47
CA LYS A 91 -14.98 2.45 -2.62
C LYS A 91 -13.56 1.93 -2.37
N THR A 92 -12.71 2.00 -3.39
CA THR A 92 -11.31 1.57 -3.29
C THR A 92 -10.32 2.73 -3.37
N TRP A 93 -9.26 2.62 -2.57
CA TRP A 93 -8.09 3.50 -2.63
C TRP A 93 -6.80 2.69 -2.52
N ALA A 94 -5.65 3.29 -2.77
CA ALA A 94 -4.35 2.62 -2.66
C ALA A 94 -3.39 3.39 -1.78
N PHE A 95 -2.55 2.67 -1.04
CA PHE A 95 -1.45 3.25 -0.29
C PHE A 95 -0.15 2.87 -0.98
N PHE A 96 0.41 3.80 -1.77
CA PHE A 96 1.75 3.66 -2.31
C PHE A 96 2.78 3.94 -1.21
N GLY A 97 3.14 2.89 -0.46
CA GLY A 97 3.98 3.07 0.70
C GLY A 97 4.50 1.79 1.36
N PRO A 98 5.61 1.88 2.11
CA PRO A 98 6.59 2.95 1.95
C PRO A 98 7.24 2.87 0.56
N ALA A 99 7.34 3.98 -0.16
CA ALA A 99 8.15 4.05 -1.37
C ALA A 99 9.61 3.74 -1.01
N LEU A 100 10.25 2.85 -1.76
CA LEU A 100 11.61 2.39 -1.52
C LEU A 100 12.57 3.21 -2.40
N PRO A 101 13.44 4.05 -1.81
CA PRO A 101 14.38 4.86 -2.58
C PRO A 101 15.21 4.04 -3.57
N TYR A 102 15.23 4.47 -4.83
CA TYR A 102 15.93 3.85 -5.95
C TYR A 102 15.49 2.41 -6.28
N ILE A 103 14.36 1.95 -5.73
CA ILE A 103 13.82 0.60 -5.97
C ILE A 103 12.40 0.69 -6.53
N SER A 104 11.52 1.51 -5.94
CA SER A 104 10.11 1.61 -6.36
C SER A 104 9.62 3.03 -6.62
N ASP A 105 10.50 4.02 -6.54
CA ASP A 105 10.17 5.44 -6.52
C ASP A 105 10.67 6.23 -7.74
N GLY A 106 11.23 5.54 -8.73
CA GLY A 106 11.60 6.14 -10.01
C GLY A 106 10.37 6.58 -10.79
N GLU A 107 10.54 7.55 -11.69
CA GLU A 107 9.42 8.14 -12.43
C GLU A 107 8.67 7.10 -13.28
N LYS A 108 9.39 6.15 -13.89
CA LYS A 108 8.81 5.06 -14.68
C LYS A 108 8.05 4.07 -13.81
N GLU A 109 8.60 3.72 -12.66
CA GLU A 109 8.02 2.76 -11.71
C GLU A 109 6.73 3.32 -11.11
N ILE A 110 6.75 4.58 -10.69
CA ILE A 110 5.57 5.28 -10.18
C ILE A 110 4.51 5.42 -11.27
N GLU A 111 4.89 5.83 -12.49
CA GLU A 111 3.94 5.94 -13.59
C GLU A 111 3.26 4.60 -13.91
N ALA A 112 4.05 3.51 -14.01
CA ALA A 112 3.53 2.18 -14.26
C ALA A 112 2.57 1.71 -13.15
N LEU A 113 2.94 1.94 -11.89
CA LEU A 113 2.07 1.62 -10.75
C LEU A 113 0.75 2.40 -10.81
N PHE A 114 0.80 3.71 -11.04
CA PHE A 114 -0.40 4.55 -11.06
C PHE A 114 -1.33 4.20 -12.22
N ARG A 115 -0.78 3.77 -13.37
CA ARG A 115 -1.57 3.20 -14.46
C ARG A 115 -2.32 1.95 -14.01
N GLU A 116 -1.63 0.97 -13.41
CA GLU A 116 -2.27 -0.27 -12.96
C GLU A 116 -3.29 -0.03 -11.83
N LEU A 117 -3.05 0.93 -10.94
CA LEU A 117 -4.03 1.35 -9.94
C LEU A 117 -5.29 1.93 -10.59
N LYS A 118 -5.13 2.78 -11.60
CA LYS A 118 -6.26 3.33 -12.36
C LYS A 118 -7.07 2.23 -13.05
N GLU A 119 -6.38 1.28 -13.69
CA GLU A 119 -7.00 0.13 -14.34
C GLU A 119 -7.75 -0.77 -13.33
N ALA A 120 -7.26 -0.88 -12.10
CA ALA A 120 -7.92 -1.58 -11.00
C ALA A 120 -9.10 -0.80 -10.36
N GLY A 121 -9.50 0.34 -10.93
CA GLY A 121 -10.64 1.11 -10.45
C GLY A 121 -10.39 1.96 -9.20
N VAL A 122 -9.12 2.15 -8.82
CA VAL A 122 -8.73 3.03 -7.71
C VAL A 122 -9.02 4.48 -8.07
N LYS A 123 -9.50 5.27 -7.09
CA LYS A 123 -9.78 6.71 -7.27
C LYS A 123 -8.78 7.61 -6.54
N ARG A 124 -8.24 7.14 -5.41
CA ARG A 124 -7.35 7.90 -4.53
C ARG A 124 -6.10 7.10 -4.20
N VAL A 125 -4.96 7.76 -4.21
CA VAL A 125 -3.66 7.20 -3.81
C VAL A 125 -3.06 8.04 -2.70
N LEU A 126 -2.76 7.41 -1.57
CA LEU A 126 -1.93 8.00 -0.51
C LEU A 126 -0.48 7.54 -0.71
N VAL A 127 0.47 8.45 -0.53
CA VAL A 127 1.89 8.20 -0.81
C VAL A 127 2.70 8.41 0.45
N ASP A 128 3.50 7.41 0.81
CA ASP A 128 4.38 7.49 1.98
C ASP A 128 5.83 7.17 1.63
N SER A 129 6.75 7.79 2.36
CA SER A 129 8.19 7.59 2.22
C SER A 129 8.71 6.59 3.25
N LEU A 130 9.72 5.80 2.90
CA LEU A 130 10.29 4.85 3.85
C LEU A 130 10.82 5.52 5.12
N ASN A 131 10.35 5.03 6.27
CA ASN A 131 10.87 5.49 7.54
C ASN A 131 12.25 4.89 7.84
N LEU A 132 13.28 5.72 7.71
CA LEU A 132 14.69 5.38 7.97
C LEU A 132 15.19 5.80 9.36
N LYS A 133 14.31 5.91 10.37
CA LYS A 133 14.68 6.27 11.76
C LYS A 133 14.51 5.09 12.73
N GLY A 134 15.23 5.14 13.85
CA GLY A 134 15.07 4.22 14.99
C GLY A 134 15.24 2.74 14.62
N ALA A 135 14.41 1.88 15.22
CA ALA A 135 14.48 0.43 15.02
C ALA A 135 14.23 -0.01 13.57
N MET A 136 13.51 0.81 12.77
CA MET A 136 13.26 0.50 11.36
C MET A 136 14.55 0.56 10.53
N TRP A 137 15.42 1.53 10.81
CA TRP A 137 16.69 1.66 10.10
C TRP A 137 17.54 0.40 10.20
N GLY A 138 17.62 -0.24 11.37
CA GLY A 138 18.39 -1.47 11.53
C GLY A 138 17.90 -2.61 10.63
N ARG A 139 16.58 -2.72 10.44
CA ARG A 139 15.97 -3.74 9.55
C ARG A 139 16.22 -3.42 8.07
N VAL A 140 15.97 -2.17 7.68
CA VAL A 140 16.19 -1.70 6.30
C VAL A 140 17.66 -1.82 5.92
N LYS A 141 18.58 -1.33 6.76
CA LYS A 141 20.03 -1.41 6.54
C LYS A 141 20.48 -2.85 6.30
N ARG A 142 19.97 -3.81 7.08
CA ARG A 142 20.27 -5.24 6.90
C ARG A 142 19.80 -5.73 5.53
N ALA A 143 18.52 -5.49 5.20
CA ALA A 143 17.95 -5.91 3.92
C ALA A 143 18.71 -5.30 2.73
N ILE A 144 18.97 -4.00 2.76
CA ILE A 144 19.73 -3.28 1.74
C ILE A 144 21.15 -3.83 1.63
N SER A 145 21.87 -4.05 2.74
CA SER A 145 23.24 -4.57 2.70
C SER A 145 23.39 -5.95 2.06
N ILE A 146 22.33 -6.77 2.11
CA ILE A 146 22.32 -8.14 1.57
C ILE A 146 21.84 -8.14 0.12
N HIS A 147 20.75 -7.44 -0.18
CA HIS A 147 20.04 -7.55 -1.45
C HIS A 147 20.30 -6.39 -2.43
N TYR A 148 20.72 -5.23 -1.92
CA TYR A 148 20.96 -4.01 -2.69
C TYR A 148 22.22 -3.27 -2.19
N PRO A 149 23.39 -3.94 -2.15
CA PRO A 149 24.58 -3.40 -1.50
C PRO A 149 25.03 -2.05 -2.07
N ASP A 150 24.84 -1.82 -3.37
CA ASP A 150 25.18 -0.57 -4.05
C ASP A 150 24.35 0.63 -3.57
N LEU A 151 23.17 0.39 -3.00
CA LEU A 151 22.30 1.43 -2.46
C LEU A 151 22.59 1.75 -0.99
N LEU A 152 23.48 1.01 -0.31
CA LEU A 152 23.68 1.14 1.12
C LEU A 152 24.12 2.55 1.54
N GLU A 153 25.00 3.17 0.79
CA GLU A 153 25.49 4.52 1.11
C GLU A 153 24.40 5.58 0.90
N VAL A 154 23.64 5.46 -0.18
CA VAL A 154 22.49 6.32 -0.45
C VAL A 154 21.46 6.23 0.69
N TYR A 155 21.15 5.02 1.15
CA TYR A 155 20.22 4.83 2.27
C TYR A 155 20.75 5.39 3.60
N ARG A 156 22.07 5.40 3.84
CA ARG A 156 22.66 6.06 5.01
C ARG A 156 22.49 7.58 4.96
N LEU A 157 22.70 8.18 3.80
CA LEU A 157 22.48 9.62 3.59
C LEU A 157 21.01 9.97 3.80
N LEU A 158 20.09 9.19 3.23
CA LEU A 158 18.65 9.38 3.41
C LEU A 158 18.18 9.17 4.86
N ALA A 159 18.86 8.30 5.63
CA ALA A 159 18.58 8.13 7.05
C ALA A 159 18.97 9.38 7.87
N ALA A 160 19.97 10.14 7.42
CA ALA A 160 20.38 11.40 8.05
C ALA A 160 19.45 12.56 7.67
N ASP A 161 19.17 12.76 6.37
CA ASP A 161 18.22 13.76 5.88
C ASP A 161 17.47 13.24 4.64
N ARG A 162 16.14 13.33 4.69
CA ARG A 162 15.23 12.88 3.64
C ARG A 162 14.34 13.98 3.08
N LYS A 163 14.52 15.25 3.48
CA LYS A 163 13.57 16.32 3.13
C LYS A 163 13.46 16.50 1.62
N ALA A 164 14.60 16.65 0.94
CA ALA A 164 14.65 16.79 -0.52
C ALA A 164 14.08 15.56 -1.24
N TYR A 165 14.39 14.37 -0.74
CA TYR A 165 13.85 13.11 -1.24
C TYR A 165 12.32 13.07 -1.19
N SER A 166 11.76 13.43 -0.04
CA SER A 166 10.32 13.40 0.21
C SER A 166 9.58 14.36 -0.73
N SER A 167 10.10 15.59 -0.89
CA SER A 167 9.55 16.55 -1.85
C SER A 167 9.54 16.00 -3.29
N LEU A 168 10.65 15.40 -3.73
CA LEU A 168 10.76 14.82 -5.07
C LEU A 168 9.80 13.64 -5.28
N LEU A 169 9.66 12.76 -4.29
CA LEU A 169 8.70 11.66 -4.31
C LEU A 169 7.26 12.18 -4.48
N GLY A 170 6.89 13.20 -3.70
CA GLY A 170 5.57 13.83 -3.80
C GLY A 170 5.31 14.46 -5.16
N GLU A 171 6.31 15.10 -5.77
CA GLU A 171 6.21 15.65 -7.12
C GLU A 171 6.02 14.57 -8.18
N ARG A 172 6.80 13.49 -8.14
CA ARG A 172 6.67 12.35 -9.07
C ARG A 172 5.28 11.72 -8.97
N ALA A 173 4.81 11.46 -7.74
CA ALA A 173 3.51 10.87 -7.53
C ALA A 173 2.37 11.78 -8.01
N ARG A 174 2.41 13.09 -7.71
CA ARG A 174 1.42 14.05 -8.21
C ARG A 174 1.39 14.12 -9.74
N ARG A 175 2.56 14.07 -10.39
CA ARG A 175 2.66 14.05 -11.86
C ARG A 175 1.99 12.80 -12.45
N ALA A 176 2.28 11.63 -11.89
CA ALA A 176 1.66 10.37 -12.30
C ALA A 176 0.14 10.38 -12.05
N ALA A 177 -0.30 10.87 -10.89
CA ALA A 177 -1.71 11.00 -10.53
C ALA A 177 -2.48 11.89 -11.52
N ALA A 178 -1.93 13.05 -11.86
CA ALA A 178 -2.52 13.98 -12.82
C ALA A 178 -2.68 13.32 -14.21
N LYS A 179 -1.69 12.52 -14.65
CA LYS A 179 -1.73 11.81 -15.92
C LYS A 179 -2.89 10.80 -16.01
N TYR A 180 -3.24 10.14 -14.90
CA TYR A 180 -4.27 9.09 -14.86
C TYR A 180 -5.59 9.53 -14.23
N GLY A 181 -5.72 10.81 -13.85
CA GLY A 181 -6.92 11.34 -13.20
C GLY A 181 -7.19 10.65 -11.86
N LEU A 182 -6.17 10.53 -11.01
CA LEU A 182 -6.24 10.00 -9.65
C LEU A 182 -6.09 11.13 -8.64
N GLU A 183 -6.82 11.07 -7.54
CA GLU A 183 -6.53 11.91 -6.35
C GLU A 183 -5.24 11.41 -5.70
N CYS A 184 -4.34 12.32 -5.29
CA CYS A 184 -3.06 11.96 -4.70
C CYS A 184 -2.71 12.87 -3.53
N GLU A 185 -2.33 12.25 -2.41
CA GLU A 185 -1.92 12.95 -1.18
C GLU A 185 -0.62 12.33 -0.65
N SER A 186 0.29 13.18 -0.15
CA SER A 186 1.55 12.74 0.46
C SER A 186 1.44 12.78 1.98
N CYS A 187 1.91 11.72 2.65
CA CYS A 187 1.75 11.54 4.10
C CYS A 187 3.01 11.90 4.93
N PHE A 188 3.92 12.71 4.39
CA PHE A 188 5.23 13.02 4.97
C PHE A 188 5.59 14.52 4.91
#